data_AF-A0A2H6A876-F1
#
_entry.id   AF-A0A2H6A876-F1
#
_cell.length_a   1.000
_cell.length_b   1.000
_cell.length_c   1.000
_cell.angle_alpha   90.00
_cell.angle_beta   90.00
_cell.angle_gamma   90.00
#
_symmetry.space_group_name_H-M   'P 1'
#
loop_
_entity.id
_entity.type
_entity.pdbx_description
1 polymer ?
#
loop_
_entity_poly.entity_id
_entity_poly.type
_entity_poly.pdbx_seq_one_letter_code
_entity_poly.pdbx_strand_id
1 'polypeptide(L)'
;MKKIIPFLAICFIVGMLVVPSFSNAGTYFVKDKSGNTYKVEYDGIVPCGKVVNIEGIGDKVINCQLCHLFVMIDGGLDLILTVLTPPIFVLVMVIGGAMIVFSAGNESYVSRGKDLIKSAVIGVAIMFAAFIIVEIAITALGFGKIEGAFNPADWFSVRCEIKI
;
A
#
# COMPACT_ATOMS: atom_id res chain seq x y z
N MET A 1 16.49 20.06 -23.04
CA MET A 1 15.04 20.12 -22.72
C MET A 1 14.16 19.23 -23.59
N LYS A 2 14.36 19.12 -24.92
CA LYS A 2 13.45 18.38 -25.83
C LYS A 2 13.34 16.85 -25.61
N LYS A 3 14.29 16.21 -24.91
CA LYS A 3 14.29 14.76 -24.62
C LYS A 3 13.81 14.37 -23.21
N ILE A 4 13.62 15.33 -22.31
CA ILE A 4 13.13 15.10 -20.94
C ILE A 4 11.60 14.94 -20.91
N ILE A 5 10.90 15.67 -21.78
CA ILE A 5 9.44 15.64 -21.93
C ILE A 5 8.91 14.26 -22.37
N PRO A 6 9.49 13.59 -23.40
CA PRO A 6 9.03 12.25 -23.76
C PRO A 6 9.34 11.19 -22.69
N PHE A 7 10.42 11.33 -21.91
CA PHE A 7 10.77 10.39 -20.84
C PHE A 7 9.80 10.51 -19.64
N LEU A 8 9.47 11.75 -19.25
CA LEU A 8 8.44 12.03 -18.24
C LEU A 8 7.05 11.56 -18.69
N ALA A 9 6.71 11.73 -19.97
CA ALA A 9 5.44 11.27 -20.52
C ALA A 9 5.30 9.74 -20.51
N ILE A 10 6.37 8.99 -20.80
CA ILE A 10 6.37 7.52 -20.72
C ILE A 10 6.21 7.06 -19.27
N CYS A 11 6.90 7.66 -18.30
CA CYS A 11 6.69 7.35 -16.87
C CYS A 11 5.28 7.67 -16.40
N PHE A 12 4.68 8.75 -16.88
CA PHE A 12 3.30 9.11 -16.54
C PHE A 12 2.27 8.15 -17.16
N ILE A 13 2.49 7.72 -18.40
CA ILE A 13 1.65 6.73 -19.10
C ILE A 13 1.77 5.35 -18.45
N VAL A 14 2.98 4.92 -18.06
CA VAL A 14 3.18 3.67 -17.31
C VAL A 14 2.53 3.77 -15.92
N GLY A 15 2.66 4.91 -15.25
CA GLY A 15 1.93 5.18 -14.00
C GLY A 15 0.42 5.02 -14.17
N MET A 16 -0.16 5.67 -15.19
CA MET A 16 -1.59 5.57 -15.54
C MET A 16 -2.04 4.14 -15.91
N LEU A 17 -1.16 3.31 -16.48
CA LEU A 17 -1.48 1.91 -16.81
C LEU A 17 -1.50 1.00 -15.57
N VAL A 18 -0.82 1.40 -14.49
CA VAL A 18 -0.89 0.71 -13.20
C VAL A 18 -2.13 1.15 -12.41
N VAL A 19 -2.62 2.39 -12.61
CA VAL A 19 -3.86 2.97 -11.99
C VAL A 19 -5.11 2.07 -12.03
N PRO A 20 -5.43 1.30 -13.09
CA PRO A 20 -6.60 0.42 -13.07
C PRO A 20 -6.56 -0.68 -11.99
N SER A 21 -5.38 -0.97 -11.40
CA SER A 21 -5.27 -1.92 -10.28
C SER A 21 -5.76 -1.34 -8.94
N PHE A 22 -5.97 -0.01 -8.86
CA PHE A 22 -6.26 0.73 -7.63
C PHE A 22 -7.75 0.68 -7.27
N SER A 23 -8.60 0.08 -8.11
CA SER A 23 -10.05 0.02 -7.87
C SER A 23 -10.46 -1.06 -6.85
N ASN A 24 -9.58 -2.01 -6.52
CA ASN A 24 -9.90 -3.02 -5.53
C ASN A 24 -9.44 -2.56 -4.13
N ALA A 25 -10.39 -2.40 -3.19
CA ALA A 25 -10.12 -1.82 -1.87
C ALA A 25 -9.73 -2.86 -0.80
N GLY A 26 -9.73 -4.15 -1.16
CA GLY A 26 -9.22 -5.24 -0.33
C GLY A 26 -10.25 -6.35 -0.10
N THR A 27 -9.82 -7.37 0.65
CA THR A 27 -10.69 -8.50 1.05
C THR A 27 -10.55 -8.75 2.54
N TYR A 28 -11.65 -9.01 3.25
CA TYR A 28 -11.62 -9.40 4.66
C TYR A 28 -12.43 -10.65 4.92
N PHE A 29 -12.19 -11.27 6.09
CA PHE A 29 -12.84 -12.50 6.50
C PHE A 29 -13.95 -12.24 7.51
N VAL A 30 -15.08 -12.92 7.34
CA VAL A 30 -16.22 -12.88 8.27
C VAL A 30 -16.54 -14.26 8.79
N LYS A 31 -17.03 -14.36 10.03
CA LYS A 31 -17.48 -15.60 10.66
C LYS A 31 -19.00 -15.59 10.82
N ASP A 32 -19.65 -16.67 10.41
CA ASP A 32 -21.06 -16.91 10.72
C ASP A 32 -21.23 -17.47 12.15
N LYS A 33 -22.46 -17.46 12.68
CA LYS A 33 -22.83 -18.08 13.96
C LYS A 33 -22.47 -19.57 14.04
N SER A 34 -22.32 -20.22 12.88
CA SER A 34 -21.91 -21.62 12.74
C SER A 34 -20.38 -21.84 12.80
N GLY A 35 -19.58 -20.77 12.91
CA GLY A 35 -18.11 -20.82 12.94
C GLY A 35 -17.43 -20.87 11.58
N ASN A 36 -18.20 -20.90 10.48
CA ASN A 36 -17.66 -20.91 9.12
C ASN A 36 -17.11 -19.52 8.74
N THR A 37 -15.95 -19.51 8.07
CA THR A 37 -15.27 -18.28 7.63
C THR A 37 -15.50 -18.06 6.14
N TYR A 38 -15.90 -16.84 5.76
CA TYR A 38 -16.16 -16.46 4.38
C TYR A 38 -15.30 -15.26 3.98
N LYS A 39 -14.91 -15.22 2.71
CA LYS A 39 -14.17 -14.10 2.13
C LYS A 39 -15.17 -13.08 1.59
N VAL A 40 -14.98 -11.83 1.95
CA VAL A 40 -15.78 -10.70 1.47
C VAL A 40 -14.88 -9.79 0.65
N GLU A 41 -15.26 -9.60 -0.61
CA GLU A 41 -14.68 -8.58 -1.48
C GLU A 41 -15.53 -7.32 -1.37
N TYR A 42 -14.89 -6.15 -1.24
CA TYR A 42 -15.60 -4.90 -1.06
C TYR A 42 -14.97 -3.79 -1.89
N ASP A 43 -15.84 -3.01 -2.54
CA ASP A 43 -15.42 -1.88 -3.34
C ASP A 43 -15.43 -0.59 -2.52
N GLY A 44 -14.28 0.09 -2.45
CA GLY A 44 -14.10 1.37 -1.77
C GLY A 44 -13.62 1.28 -0.31
N ILE A 45 -13.14 2.42 0.21
CA ILE A 45 -12.40 2.52 1.48
C ILE A 45 -13.22 2.05 2.69
N VAL A 46 -14.55 2.29 2.72
CA VAL A 46 -15.38 1.91 3.87
C VAL A 46 -15.90 0.47 3.67
N PRO A 47 -15.49 -0.51 4.51
CA PRO A 47 -15.79 -1.92 4.29
C PRO A 47 -17.11 -2.39 4.92
N CYS A 48 -17.96 -1.49 5.44
CA CYS A 48 -19.20 -1.81 6.13
C CYS A 48 -20.36 -0.88 5.72
N GLY A 49 -21.59 -1.22 6.14
CA GLY A 49 -22.78 -0.38 5.92
C GLY A 49 -23.36 -0.44 4.50
N LYS A 50 -22.88 -1.36 3.67
CA LYS A 50 -23.36 -1.62 2.32
C LYS A 50 -23.67 -3.10 2.12
N VAL A 51 -24.45 -3.41 1.09
CA VAL A 51 -24.60 -4.78 0.61
C VAL A 51 -23.28 -5.24 0.01
N VAL A 52 -22.80 -6.39 0.45
CA VAL A 52 -21.59 -7.02 -0.10
C VAL A 52 -21.93 -8.44 -0.54
N ASN A 53 -21.29 -8.88 -1.60
CA ASN A 53 -21.44 -10.24 -2.10
C ASN A 53 -20.47 -11.15 -1.35
N ILE A 54 -21.00 -12.10 -0.60
CA ILE A 54 -20.19 -13.09 0.12
C ILE A 54 -20.18 -14.36 -0.70
N GLU A 55 -18.98 -14.80 -1.10
CA GLU A 55 -18.79 -16.03 -1.84
C GLU A 55 -19.37 -17.21 -1.02
N GLY A 56 -20.42 -17.85 -1.55
CA GLY A 56 -21.10 -18.99 -0.92
C GLY A 56 -22.34 -18.66 -0.06
N ILE A 57 -22.67 -17.38 0.19
CA ILE A 57 -23.90 -16.98 0.91
C ILE A 57 -24.81 -16.09 0.06
N GLY A 58 -24.24 -15.25 -0.80
CA GLY A 58 -24.97 -14.22 -1.54
C GLY A 58 -24.91 -12.86 -0.85
N ASP A 59 -25.80 -11.96 -1.24
CA ASP A 59 -25.76 -10.56 -0.81
C ASP A 59 -26.25 -10.40 0.63
N LYS A 60 -25.39 -9.88 1.50
CA LYS A 60 -25.74 -9.61 2.90
C LYS A 60 -25.32 -8.20 3.32
N VAL A 61 -26.13 -7.60 4.18
CA VAL A 61 -25.81 -6.31 4.79
C VAL A 61 -24.92 -6.55 6.01
N ILE A 62 -23.71 -6.01 5.97
CA ILE A 62 -22.79 -6.08 7.10
C ILE A 62 -22.85 -4.78 7.89
N ASN A 63 -23.25 -4.91 9.16
CA ASN A 63 -23.33 -3.78 10.08
C ASN A 63 -21.92 -3.34 10.50
N CYS A 64 -21.73 -2.02 10.64
CA CYS A 64 -20.45 -1.47 11.08
C CYS A 64 -20.14 -1.84 12.54
N GLN A 65 -18.97 -2.43 12.72
CA GLN A 65 -18.36 -2.76 14.02
C GLN A 65 -16.97 -2.13 14.08
N LEU A 66 -16.41 -1.96 15.29
CA LEU A 66 -15.08 -1.36 15.47
C LEU A 66 -13.99 -2.12 14.67
N CYS A 67 -14.17 -3.43 14.43
CA CYS A 67 -13.25 -4.25 13.64
C CYS A 67 -13.10 -3.75 12.19
N HIS A 68 -14.16 -3.18 11.59
CA HIS A 68 -14.11 -2.63 10.24
C HIS A 68 -13.26 -1.36 10.14
N LEU A 69 -13.06 -0.63 11.25
CA LEU A 69 -12.17 0.52 11.28
C LEU A 69 -10.72 0.09 11.07
N PHE A 70 -10.31 -1.03 11.68
CA PHE A 70 -8.97 -1.59 11.53
C PHE A 70 -8.73 -2.13 10.11
N VAL A 71 -9.72 -2.81 9.52
CA VAL A 71 -9.67 -3.26 8.12
C VAL A 71 -9.53 -2.08 7.15
N MET A 72 -10.25 -0.98 7.40
CA MET A 72 -10.12 0.24 6.59
C MET A 72 -8.72 0.84 6.66
N ILE A 73 -8.13 0.89 7.86
CA ILE A 73 -6.78 1.42 8.06
C ILE A 73 -5.76 0.54 7.34
N ASP A 74 -5.89 -0.78 7.46
CA ASP A 74 -5.03 -1.75 6.79
C ASP A 74 -5.07 -1.59 5.26
N GLY A 75 -6.27 -1.61 4.68
CA GLY A 75 -6.45 -1.38 3.24
C GLY A 75 -5.97 0.01 2.78
N GLY A 76 -6.10 1.03 3.63
CA GLY A 76 -5.57 2.37 3.35
C GLY A 76 -4.04 2.42 3.36
N LEU A 77 -3.40 1.71 4.28
CA LEU A 77 -1.94 1.63 4.35
C LEU A 77 -1.38 0.76 3.23
N ASP A 78 -2.01 -0.34 2.86
CA ASP A 78 -1.62 -1.15 1.69
C ASP A 78 -1.71 -0.34 0.40
N LEU A 79 -2.78 0.47 0.24
CA LEU A 79 -2.90 1.39 -0.90
C LEU A 79 -1.73 2.39 -0.96
N ILE A 80 -1.33 2.98 0.16
CA ILE A 80 -0.26 3.98 0.21
C ILE A 80 1.12 3.32 0.03
N LEU A 81 1.36 2.19 0.68
CA LEU A 81 2.68 1.54 0.73
C LEU A 81 2.95 0.70 -0.50
N THR A 82 1.97 -0.08 -0.96
CA THR A 82 2.14 -1.02 -2.08
C THR A 82 1.84 -0.36 -3.40
N VAL A 83 0.86 0.55 -3.44
CA VAL A 83 0.36 1.10 -4.70
C VAL A 83 0.91 2.50 -5.01
N LEU A 84 1.01 3.38 -4.01
CA LEU A 84 1.45 4.77 -4.21
C LEU A 84 2.96 4.96 -4.06
N THR A 85 3.60 4.27 -3.11
CA THR A 85 5.03 4.48 -2.79
C THR A 85 5.98 4.02 -3.92
N PRO A 86 5.83 2.83 -4.54
CA PRO A 86 6.73 2.36 -5.60
C PRO A 86 6.81 3.30 -6.82
N PRO A 87 5.69 3.80 -7.40
CA PRO A 87 5.78 4.69 -8.55
C PRO A 87 6.41 6.04 -8.20
N ILE A 88 6.16 6.57 -6.99
CA ILE A 88 6.79 7.81 -6.53
C ILE A 88 8.31 7.62 -6.39
N PHE A 89 8.73 6.51 -5.79
CA PHE A 89 10.17 6.22 -5.61
C PHE A 89 10.89 6.14 -6.97
N VAL A 90 10.31 5.42 -7.94
CA VAL A 90 10.86 5.32 -9.29
C VAL A 90 10.92 6.70 -9.97
N LEU A 91 9.90 7.53 -9.81
CA LEU A 91 9.86 8.88 -10.37
C LEU A 91 11.01 9.75 -9.82
N VAL A 92 11.23 9.74 -8.51
CA VAL A 92 12.30 10.53 -7.86
C VAL A 92 13.68 10.02 -8.28
N MET A 93 13.87 8.70 -8.38
CA MET A 93 15.11 8.10 -8.86
C MET A 93 15.42 8.50 -10.31
N VAL A 94 14.42 8.49 -11.18
CA VAL A 94 14.54 8.94 -12.57
C VAL A 94 14.91 10.41 -12.65
N ILE A 95 14.21 11.28 -11.92
CA ILE A 95 14.44 12.73 -11.95
C ILE A 95 15.84 13.06 -11.40
N GLY A 96 16.22 12.44 -10.28
CA GLY A 96 17.55 12.59 -9.68
C GLY A 96 18.66 12.11 -10.62
N GLY A 97 18.48 10.94 -11.24
CA GLY A 97 19.44 10.38 -12.20
C GLY A 97 19.58 11.23 -13.46
N ALA A 98 18.47 11.69 -14.02
CA ALA A 98 18.47 12.59 -15.18
C ALA A 98 19.17 13.92 -14.88
N MET A 99 18.96 14.49 -13.69
CA MET A 99 19.61 15.75 -13.28
C MET A 99 21.13 15.64 -13.22
N ILE A 100 21.66 14.49 -12.78
CA ILE A 100 23.11 14.22 -12.74
C ILE A 100 23.68 14.07 -14.16
N VAL A 101 23.02 13.30 -15.03
CA VAL A 101 23.51 13.03 -16.40
C VAL A 101 23.48 14.29 -17.28
N PHE A 102 22.42 15.11 -17.16
CA PHE A 102 22.26 16.31 -17.98
C PHE A 102 22.88 17.58 -17.38
N SER A 103 23.66 17.44 -16.31
CA SER A 103 24.23 18.55 -15.56
C SER A 103 25.24 19.40 -16.35
N ALA A 104 25.75 18.91 -17.48
CA ALA A 104 26.68 19.62 -18.38
C ALA A 104 27.88 20.32 -17.68
N GLY A 105 28.36 19.76 -16.56
CA GLY A 105 29.46 20.31 -15.77
C GLY A 105 29.07 21.34 -14.71
N ASN A 106 27.78 21.68 -14.55
CA ASN A 106 27.31 22.55 -13.48
C ASN A 106 27.18 21.76 -12.17
N GLU A 107 28.03 22.05 -11.19
CA GLU A 107 28.08 21.35 -9.91
C GLU A 107 26.77 21.45 -9.09
N SER A 108 25.99 22.52 -9.28
CA SER A 108 24.75 22.74 -8.55
C SER A 108 23.69 21.68 -8.89
N TYR A 109 23.56 21.30 -10.17
CA TYR A 109 22.61 20.27 -10.59
C TYR A 109 23.07 18.85 -10.22
N VAL A 110 24.38 18.59 -10.20
CA VAL A 110 24.93 17.32 -9.68
C VAL A 110 24.64 17.17 -8.20
N SER A 111 24.86 18.23 -7.39
CA SER A 111 24.57 18.18 -5.94
C SER A 111 23.09 17.93 -5.69
N ARG A 112 22.21 18.70 -6.33
CA ARG A 112 20.76 18.55 -6.17
C ARG A 112 20.25 17.16 -6.57
N GLY A 113 20.75 16.60 -7.67
CA GLY A 113 20.39 15.24 -8.09
C GLY A 113 20.82 14.17 -7.08
N LYS A 114 22.03 14.30 -6.50
CA LYS A 114 22.51 13.40 -5.45
C LYS A 114 21.68 13.53 -4.17
N ASP A 115 21.34 14.75 -3.78
CA ASP A 115 20.54 15.01 -2.58
C ASP A 115 19.12 14.47 -2.73
N LEU A 116 18.53 14.56 -3.93
CA LEU A 116 17.24 13.95 -4.26
C LEU A 116 17.26 12.42 -4.12
N ILE A 117 18.30 11.76 -4.66
CA ILE A 117 18.42 10.31 -4.58
C ILE A 117 18.65 9.87 -3.14
N LYS A 118 19.51 10.57 -2.39
CA LYS A 118 19.76 10.27 -0.97
C LYS A 118 18.48 10.39 -0.14
N SER A 119 17.70 11.45 -0.32
CA SER A 119 16.46 11.64 0.43
C SER A 119 15.42 10.55 0.10
N ALA A 120 15.32 10.12 -1.16
CA ALA A 120 14.47 9.01 -1.56
C ALA A 120 14.87 7.69 -0.91
N VAL A 121 16.18 7.36 -0.93
CA VAL A 121 16.71 6.13 -0.31
C VAL A 121 16.50 6.13 1.19
N ILE A 122 16.74 7.27 1.86
CA ILE A 122 16.49 7.42 3.29
C ILE A 122 15.00 7.24 3.61
N GLY A 123 14.10 7.80 2.81
CA GLY A 123 12.66 7.64 2.98
C GLY A 123 12.21 6.17 2.93
N VAL A 124 12.70 5.43 1.92
CA VAL A 124 12.42 3.99 1.81
C VAL A 124 13.00 3.20 2.97
N ALA A 125 14.22 3.52 3.40
CA ALA A 125 14.85 2.87 4.56
C ALA A 125 14.03 3.09 5.85
N ILE A 126 13.49 4.29 6.07
CA ILE A 126 12.63 4.59 7.21
C ILE A 126 11.32 3.80 7.14
N MET A 127 10.70 3.68 5.95
CA MET A 127 9.48 2.89 5.78
C MET A 127 9.68 1.42 6.15
N PHE A 128 10.76 0.80 5.67
CA PHE A 128 11.10 -0.58 6.04
C PHE A 128 11.46 -0.73 7.52
N ALA A 129 12.16 0.25 8.11
CA ALA A 129 12.45 0.24 9.53
C ALA A 129 11.17 0.32 10.39
N ALA A 130 10.24 1.21 10.02
CA ALA A 130 8.95 1.33 10.69
C ALA A 130 8.13 0.04 10.60
N PHE A 131 8.11 -0.59 9.41
CA PHE A 131 7.45 -1.88 9.19
C PHE A 131 7.95 -2.96 10.16
N ILE A 132 9.27 -3.12 10.27
CA ILE A 132 9.88 -4.10 11.19
C ILE A 132 9.52 -3.80 12.64
N ILE A 133 9.56 -2.53 13.05
CA ILE A 133 9.26 -2.15 14.44
C ILE A 133 7.80 -2.48 14.80
N VAL A 134 6.85 -2.19 13.91
CA VAL A 134 5.43 -2.48 14.14
C VAL A 134 5.18 -3.98 14.21
N GLU A 135 5.76 -4.76 13.29
CA GLU A 135 5.63 -6.22 13.27
C GLU A 135 6.15 -6.86 14.58
N ILE A 136 7.30 -6.38 15.07
CA ILE A 136 7.87 -6.82 16.35
C ILE A 136 6.93 -6.46 17.50
N ALA A 137 6.36 -5.24 17.50
CA ALA A 137 5.44 -4.81 18.56
C ALA A 137 4.16 -5.66 18.60
N ILE A 138 3.55 -5.96 17.45
CA ILE A 138 2.33 -6.79 17.35
C ILE A 138 2.62 -8.23 17.77
N THR A 139 3.78 -8.77 17.35
CA THR A 139 4.24 -10.11 17.75
C THR A 139 4.51 -10.18 19.26
N ALA A 140 5.15 -9.17 19.84
CA ALA A 140 5.44 -9.11 21.27
C ALA A 140 4.18 -9.08 22.14
N LEU A 141 3.09 -8.48 21.63
CA LEU A 141 1.79 -8.45 22.29
C LEU A 141 0.97 -9.74 22.11
N GLY A 142 1.48 -10.73 21.36
CA GLY A 142 0.83 -12.03 21.15
C GLY A 142 -0.30 -12.03 20.12
N PHE A 143 -0.44 -10.95 19.33
CA PHE A 143 -1.48 -10.81 18.31
C PHE A 143 -1.02 -11.22 16.90
N GLY A 144 0.30 -11.39 16.68
CA GLY A 144 0.91 -11.73 15.38
C GLY A 144 1.55 -13.12 15.33
N LYS A 145 1.69 -13.68 14.12
CA LYS A 145 2.50 -14.87 13.82
C LYS A 145 3.70 -14.45 12.97
N ILE A 146 4.92 -14.88 13.32
CA ILE A 146 6.17 -14.53 12.61
C ILE A 146 6.31 -15.21 11.22
N GLU A 147 5.26 -15.87 10.72
CA GLU A 147 5.30 -16.57 9.43
C GLU A 147 5.08 -15.64 8.22
N GLY A 148 5.01 -14.32 8.42
CA GLY A 148 4.65 -13.33 7.38
C GLY A 148 5.55 -12.10 7.25
N ALA A 149 6.75 -12.08 7.84
CA ALA A 149 7.61 -10.88 7.94
C ALA A 149 8.02 -10.18 6.63
N PHE A 150 7.57 -10.67 5.47
CA PHE A 150 7.80 -10.09 4.15
C PHE A 150 6.53 -9.97 3.28
N ASN A 151 5.34 -10.31 3.79
CA ASN A 151 4.10 -10.09 3.03
C ASN A 151 3.48 -8.74 3.41
N PRO A 152 3.56 -7.70 2.54
CA PRO A 152 2.99 -6.38 2.84
C PRO A 152 1.46 -6.42 2.98
N ALA A 153 0.80 -7.50 2.57
CA ALA A 153 -0.65 -7.66 2.68
C ALA A 153 -1.14 -8.12 4.06
N ASP A 154 -0.27 -8.62 4.96
CA ASP A 154 -0.70 -9.29 6.22
C ASP A 154 -0.11 -8.68 7.52
N TRP A 155 0.65 -7.59 7.40
CA TRP A 155 1.39 -6.95 8.50
C TRP A 155 0.52 -6.34 9.62
N PHE A 156 -0.79 -6.19 9.38
CA PHE A 156 -1.74 -5.70 10.38
C PHE A 156 -3.01 -6.58 10.46
N SER A 157 -2.83 -7.89 10.66
CA SER A 157 -3.95 -8.82 10.89
C SER A 157 -4.40 -8.86 12.36
N VAL A 158 -5.08 -7.81 12.83
CA VAL A 158 -5.74 -7.86 14.15
C VAL A 158 -6.81 -8.95 14.10
N ARG A 159 -6.72 -9.95 15.00
CA ARG A 159 -7.65 -11.08 15.13
C ARG A 159 -9.01 -10.63 15.66
N CYS A 160 -9.73 -9.89 14.85
CA CYS A 160 -11.07 -9.40 15.13
C CYS A 160 -12.10 -10.29 14.44
N GLU A 161 -12.99 -10.92 15.20
CA GLU A 161 -14.05 -11.77 14.62
C GLU A 161 -15.22 -10.91 14.14
N ILE A 162 -15.29 -10.67 12.83
CA ILE A 162 -16.42 -9.96 12.20
C ILE A 162 -17.58 -10.95 12.05
N LYS A 163 -18.59 -10.81 12.91
CA LYS A 163 -19.80 -11.64 12.87
C LYS A 163 -20.84 -11.11 11.88
N ILE A 164 -21.40 -12.02 11.07
CA ILE A 164 -22.56 -11.78 10.18
C ILE A 164 -23.85 -12.38 10.71
#